data_AF-A0A060WAU5-F1
#
_entry.id   AF-A0A060WAU5-F1
#
_cell.length_a   1.000
_cell.length_b   1.000
_cell.length_c   1.000
_cell.angle_alpha   90.00
_cell.angle_beta   90.00
_cell.angle_gamma   90.00
#
_symmetry.space_group_name_H-M   'P 1'
#
loop_
_entity.id
_entity.type
_entity.pdbx_description
1 polymer ?
#
loop_
_entity_poly.entity_id
_entity_poly.type
_entity_poly.pdbx_seq_one_letter_code
_entity_poly.pdbx_strand_id
1 'polypeptide(L)'
;MAEILRFFNWTYVSTVASEGDYGETGIDAFQQEARARQICIATSAKVSRSMNRYSYDQVIHSLRQKSNAKVVILFTRSEDARELLVAANRLNASFTWVASDGWGAQEIVVRGSEAVADGAFTIELASYPIPQFAEYFTGLNPYNNTRNPWFREFWENRFQCSLHDLGCGKHSLRDGLFEQESKIMFVVNAVYAMAHALHNMRQSLCPNSTTKICDALKPGNGKRFYREYILKTKFDGENASQWSLLICGLLSDNRHKENTLDEYINIEYIFLHWQKPSPFRPADTENMVRFDIFGDSLGRYNIFHYHKEDGRYVYRKTRKCPENFNEAKFIGFTMYTTCIIWLAFQPIFYVTASDYRVSYQIT
;
A
#
# COMPACT_ATOMS: atom_id res chain seq x y z
N MET A 1 -17.22 -3.01 7.39
CA MET A 1 -17.76 -4.29 6.90
C MET A 1 -19.00 -4.75 7.68
N ALA A 2 -18.96 -4.87 9.02
CA ALA A 2 -20.15 -5.26 9.81
C ALA A 2 -21.36 -4.34 9.57
N GLU A 3 -21.15 -3.03 9.40
CA GLU A 3 -22.22 -2.10 9.01
C GLU A 3 -22.83 -2.37 7.62
N ILE A 4 -22.04 -2.90 6.68
CA ILE A 4 -22.56 -3.26 5.33
C ILE A 4 -23.56 -4.40 5.50
N LEU A 5 -23.19 -5.40 6.29
CA LEU A 5 -24.07 -6.52 6.61
C LEU A 5 -25.35 -6.04 7.32
N ARG A 6 -25.20 -5.11 8.28
CA ARG A 6 -26.34 -4.55 9.00
C ARG A 6 -27.29 -3.80 8.07
N PHE A 7 -26.77 -3.00 7.15
CA PHE A 7 -27.56 -2.24 6.18
C PHE A 7 -28.43 -3.16 5.30
N PHE A 8 -27.86 -4.27 4.83
CA PHE A 8 -28.60 -5.27 4.03
C PHE A 8 -29.36 -6.31 4.87
N ASN A 9 -29.39 -6.17 6.20
CA ASN A 9 -29.97 -7.14 7.13
C ASN A 9 -29.43 -8.57 6.97
N TRP A 10 -28.17 -8.72 6.59
CA TRP A 10 -27.49 -10.00 6.53
C TRP A 10 -27.04 -10.43 7.93
N THR A 11 -27.87 -11.22 8.59
CA THR A 11 -27.66 -11.68 9.97
C THR A 11 -26.99 -13.05 10.10
N TYR A 12 -26.76 -13.75 8.99
CA TYR A 12 -26.15 -15.08 8.97
C TYR A 12 -25.14 -15.20 7.83
N VAL A 13 -23.84 -15.17 8.17
CA VAL A 13 -22.74 -15.10 7.20
C VAL A 13 -21.65 -16.12 7.49
N SER A 14 -20.80 -16.43 6.52
CA SER A 14 -19.58 -17.21 6.74
C SER A 14 -18.35 -16.30 6.66
N THR A 15 -17.24 -16.71 7.26
CA THR A 15 -15.99 -15.93 7.25
C THR A 15 -14.81 -16.76 6.76
N VAL A 16 -13.91 -16.16 5.99
CA VAL A 16 -12.62 -16.74 5.61
C VAL A 16 -11.52 -15.71 5.89
N ALA A 17 -10.47 -16.14 6.57
CA ALA A 17 -9.34 -15.30 6.93
C ALA A 17 -8.01 -15.90 6.49
N SER A 18 -7.06 -15.06 6.09
CA SER A 18 -5.68 -15.51 5.88
C SER A 18 -4.96 -15.75 7.20
N GLU A 19 -4.14 -16.78 7.27
CA GLU A 19 -3.18 -16.97 8.36
C GLU A 19 -2.17 -15.81 8.40
N GLY A 20 -1.89 -15.36 9.62
CA GLY A 20 -1.01 -14.24 9.92
C GLY A 20 -1.78 -13.01 10.44
N ASP A 21 -1.00 -12.03 10.92
CA ASP A 21 -1.54 -10.90 11.68
C ASP A 21 -2.66 -10.15 10.94
N TYR A 22 -2.56 -9.98 9.62
CA TYR A 22 -3.58 -9.28 8.83
C TYR A 22 -4.95 -9.96 8.90
N GLY A 23 -5.02 -11.25 8.56
CA GLY A 23 -6.31 -11.94 8.44
C GLY A 23 -6.89 -12.33 9.79
N GLU A 24 -6.06 -12.79 10.73
CA GLU A 24 -6.53 -13.23 12.05
C GLU A 24 -7.01 -12.05 12.90
N THR A 25 -6.19 -11.00 13.06
CA THR A 25 -6.61 -9.84 13.85
C THR A 25 -7.77 -9.08 13.20
N GLY A 26 -7.77 -9.01 11.86
CA GLY A 26 -8.83 -8.38 11.09
C GLY A 26 -10.16 -9.11 11.23
N ILE A 27 -10.17 -10.44 11.14
CA ILE A 27 -11.40 -11.20 11.32
C ILE A 27 -11.87 -11.17 12.78
N ASP A 28 -10.97 -11.23 13.76
CA ASP A 28 -11.34 -11.13 15.17
C ASP A 28 -12.03 -9.80 15.50
N ALA A 29 -11.52 -8.69 14.96
CA ALA A 29 -12.17 -7.38 15.06
C ALA A 29 -13.56 -7.39 14.40
N PHE A 30 -13.68 -8.00 13.20
CA PHE A 30 -14.97 -8.16 12.54
C PHE A 30 -15.95 -9.00 13.38
N GLN A 31 -15.50 -10.10 13.99
CA GLN A 31 -16.36 -10.96 14.81
C GLN A 31 -16.93 -10.20 16.01
N GLN A 32 -16.14 -9.35 16.66
CA GLN A 32 -16.60 -8.49 17.76
C GLN A 32 -17.69 -7.52 17.29
N GLU A 33 -17.44 -6.82 16.19
CA GLU A 33 -18.38 -5.84 15.62
C GLU A 33 -19.66 -6.51 15.05
N ALA A 34 -19.56 -7.75 14.58
CA ALA A 34 -20.68 -8.57 14.13
C ALA A 34 -21.57 -9.00 15.32
N ARG A 35 -20.97 -9.46 16.43
CA ARG A 35 -21.71 -9.82 17.66
C ARG A 35 -22.46 -8.62 18.23
N ALA A 36 -21.84 -7.45 18.26
CA ALA A 36 -22.47 -6.20 18.70
C ALA A 36 -23.72 -5.84 17.87
N ARG A 37 -23.79 -6.29 16.61
CA ARG A 37 -24.90 -6.02 15.67
C ARG A 37 -25.83 -7.22 15.46
N GLN A 38 -25.74 -8.24 16.31
CA GLN A 38 -26.57 -9.45 16.25
C GLN A 38 -26.42 -10.24 14.94
N ILE A 39 -25.19 -10.30 14.40
CA ILE A 39 -24.85 -11.08 13.22
C ILE A 39 -24.17 -12.38 13.66
N CYS A 40 -24.70 -13.51 13.21
CA CYS A 40 -24.19 -14.84 13.48
C CYS A 40 -23.24 -15.32 12.38
N ILE A 41 -22.18 -16.04 12.80
CA ILE A 41 -21.20 -16.63 11.90
C ILE A 41 -21.45 -18.13 11.78
N ALA A 42 -21.78 -18.59 10.58
CA ALA A 42 -22.16 -19.96 10.27
C ALA A 42 -20.98 -20.93 10.30
N THR A 43 -19.86 -20.50 9.73
CA THR A 43 -18.58 -21.20 9.74
C THR A 43 -17.47 -20.16 9.56
N SER A 44 -16.32 -20.44 10.16
CA SER A 44 -15.12 -19.63 10.01
C SER A 44 -13.99 -20.53 9.51
N ALA A 45 -13.50 -20.25 8.30
CA ALA A 45 -12.39 -20.95 7.69
C ALA A 45 -11.12 -20.10 7.70
N LYS A 46 -9.97 -20.75 7.63
CA LYS A 46 -8.66 -20.10 7.49
C LYS A 46 -7.95 -20.62 6.24
N VAL A 47 -7.20 -19.74 5.58
CA VAL A 47 -6.40 -20.06 4.40
C VAL A 47 -4.96 -19.60 4.58
N SER A 48 -4.00 -20.28 3.95
CA SER A 48 -2.57 -19.96 4.07
C SER A 48 -1.88 -19.98 2.72
N ARG A 49 -0.76 -19.26 2.59
CA ARG A 49 0.08 -19.26 1.39
C ARG A 49 0.66 -20.64 1.06
N SER A 50 0.86 -21.48 2.08
CA SER A 50 1.38 -22.84 1.92
C SER A 50 0.30 -23.85 1.53
N MET A 51 -0.98 -23.46 1.52
CA MET A 51 -2.07 -24.37 1.16
C MET A 51 -2.03 -24.72 -0.32
N ASN A 52 -2.31 -25.99 -0.60
CA ASN A 52 -2.45 -26.47 -1.97
C ASN A 52 -3.89 -26.23 -2.49
N ARG A 53 -4.07 -26.48 -3.79
CA ARG A 53 -5.37 -26.30 -4.47
C ARG A 53 -6.51 -27.11 -3.84
N TYR A 54 -6.23 -28.30 -3.31
CA TYR A 54 -7.22 -29.17 -2.70
C TYR A 54 -7.72 -28.62 -1.35
N SER A 55 -6.83 -28.01 -0.56
CA SER A 55 -7.21 -27.33 0.68
C SER A 55 -8.16 -26.16 0.43
N TYR A 56 -7.93 -25.37 -0.64
CA TYR A 56 -8.89 -24.33 -1.04
C TYR A 56 -10.26 -24.90 -1.44
N ASP A 57 -10.30 -26.04 -2.13
CA ASP A 57 -11.56 -26.72 -2.45
C ASP A 57 -12.31 -27.15 -1.19
N GLN A 58 -11.61 -27.67 -0.18
CA GLN A 58 -12.20 -28.03 1.10
C GLN A 58 -12.85 -26.83 1.81
N VAL A 59 -12.21 -25.64 1.73
CA VAL A 59 -12.80 -24.40 2.25
C VAL A 59 -14.10 -24.09 1.53
N ILE A 60 -14.14 -24.13 0.19
CA ILE A 60 -15.37 -23.90 -0.58
C ILE A 60 -16.45 -24.94 -0.23
N HIS A 61 -16.09 -26.21 -0.07
CA HIS A 61 -17.03 -27.24 0.38
C HIS A 61 -17.62 -26.93 1.76
N SER A 62 -16.79 -26.50 2.72
CA SER A 62 -17.25 -26.11 4.06
C SER A 62 -18.23 -24.92 4.03
N LEU A 63 -18.01 -23.96 3.13
CA LEU A 63 -18.90 -22.82 2.91
C LEU A 63 -20.23 -23.29 2.31
N ARG A 64 -20.19 -24.18 1.30
CA ARG A 64 -21.40 -24.74 0.67
C ARG A 64 -22.26 -25.56 1.63
N GLN A 65 -21.67 -26.22 2.62
CA GLN A 65 -22.42 -26.93 3.66
C GLN A 65 -23.34 -26.00 4.45
N LYS A 66 -23.01 -24.70 4.54
CA LYS A 66 -23.85 -23.68 5.18
C LYS A 66 -24.72 -22.96 4.14
N SER A 67 -25.65 -23.70 3.53
CA SER A 67 -26.47 -23.21 2.41
C SER A 67 -27.27 -21.92 2.67
N ASN A 68 -27.62 -21.64 3.93
CA ASN A 68 -28.31 -20.42 4.36
C ASN A 68 -27.38 -19.19 4.45
N ALA A 69 -26.06 -19.40 4.60
CA ALA A 69 -25.07 -18.33 4.65
C ALA A 69 -24.58 -18.01 3.23
N LYS A 70 -25.37 -17.23 2.48
CA LYS A 70 -25.04 -16.81 1.10
C LYS A 70 -23.92 -15.78 1.01
N VAL A 71 -23.70 -15.03 2.09
CA VAL A 71 -22.70 -13.97 2.18
C VAL A 71 -21.45 -14.51 2.86
N VAL A 72 -20.29 -14.28 2.24
CA VAL A 72 -18.99 -14.70 2.74
C VAL A 72 -18.10 -13.48 2.94
N ILE A 73 -17.69 -13.26 4.17
CA ILE A 73 -16.74 -12.20 4.55
C ILE A 73 -15.32 -12.70 4.34
N LEU A 74 -14.53 -11.95 3.59
CA LEU A 74 -13.13 -12.26 3.34
C LEU A 74 -12.24 -11.23 4.02
N PHE A 75 -11.38 -11.72 4.91
CA PHE A 75 -10.26 -10.96 5.47
C PHE A 75 -8.94 -11.64 5.08
N THR A 76 -8.63 -11.56 3.80
CA THR A 76 -7.56 -12.34 3.17
C THR A 76 -6.58 -11.48 2.40
N ARG A 77 -5.35 -11.96 2.24
CA ARG A 77 -4.36 -11.35 1.33
C ARG A 77 -4.82 -11.47 -0.12
N SER A 78 -4.23 -10.67 -1.01
CA SER A 78 -4.54 -10.64 -2.45
C SER A 78 -4.42 -12.00 -3.12
N GLU A 79 -3.34 -12.72 -2.83
CA GLU A 79 -3.03 -14.03 -3.39
C GLU A 79 -3.99 -15.11 -2.87
N ASP A 80 -4.32 -15.09 -1.58
CA ASP A 80 -5.23 -16.06 -0.98
C ASP A 80 -6.67 -15.83 -1.47
N ALA A 81 -7.08 -14.57 -1.64
CA ALA A 81 -8.38 -14.20 -2.24
C ALA A 81 -8.49 -14.74 -3.67
N ARG A 82 -7.43 -14.57 -4.47
CA ARG A 82 -7.38 -15.06 -5.85
C ARG A 82 -7.50 -16.57 -5.91
N GLU A 83 -6.70 -17.32 -5.13
CA GLU A 83 -6.77 -18.78 -5.13
C GLU A 83 -8.13 -19.31 -4.63
N LEU A 84 -8.76 -18.61 -3.68
CA LEU A 84 -10.11 -18.92 -3.22
C LEU A 84 -11.17 -18.73 -4.34
N LEU A 85 -11.08 -17.64 -5.11
CA LEU A 85 -11.96 -17.42 -6.26
C LEU A 85 -11.75 -18.45 -7.37
N VAL A 86 -10.51 -18.82 -7.64
CA VAL A 86 -10.17 -19.87 -8.62
C VAL A 86 -10.76 -21.22 -8.18
N ALA A 87 -10.69 -21.55 -6.89
CA ALA A 87 -11.32 -22.75 -6.34
C ALA A 87 -12.85 -22.69 -6.43
N ALA A 88 -13.46 -21.55 -6.10
CA ALA A 88 -14.89 -21.34 -6.23
C ALA A 88 -15.37 -21.47 -7.70
N ASN A 89 -14.60 -20.96 -8.66
CA ASN A 89 -14.85 -21.12 -10.09
C ASN A 89 -14.77 -22.57 -10.55
N ARG A 90 -13.72 -23.29 -10.13
CA ARG A 90 -13.57 -24.72 -10.42
C ARG A 90 -14.75 -25.55 -9.90
N LEU A 91 -15.26 -25.22 -8.72
CA LEU A 91 -16.37 -25.92 -8.07
C LEU A 91 -17.76 -25.35 -8.42
N ASN A 92 -17.81 -24.38 -9.34
CA ASN A 92 -19.01 -23.65 -9.74
C ASN A 92 -19.85 -23.19 -8.54
N ALA A 93 -19.17 -22.64 -7.54
CA ALA A 93 -19.76 -22.13 -6.31
C ALA A 93 -19.95 -20.61 -6.42
N SER A 94 -21.14 -20.13 -6.06
CA SER A 94 -21.49 -18.71 -6.08
C SER A 94 -21.85 -18.24 -4.68
N PHE A 95 -21.27 -17.12 -4.28
CA PHE A 95 -21.47 -16.46 -3.00
C PHE A 95 -21.50 -14.94 -3.23
N THR A 96 -22.13 -14.21 -2.31
CA THR A 96 -21.95 -12.75 -2.25
C THR A 96 -20.72 -12.46 -1.41
N TRP A 97 -19.63 -12.07 -2.06
CA TRP A 97 -18.37 -11.77 -1.38
C TRP A 97 -18.40 -10.37 -0.77
N VAL A 98 -17.95 -10.25 0.48
CA VAL A 98 -17.68 -8.97 1.13
C VAL A 98 -16.24 -8.99 1.61
N ALA A 99 -15.33 -8.35 0.88
CA ALA A 99 -13.89 -8.48 1.10
C ALA A 99 -13.21 -7.22 1.63
N SER A 100 -12.16 -7.41 2.43
CA SER A 100 -11.29 -6.36 2.92
C SER A 100 -10.37 -5.77 1.82
N ASP A 101 -9.52 -4.82 2.22
CA ASP A 101 -8.56 -4.12 1.34
C ASP A 101 -7.48 -5.01 0.72
N GLY A 102 -7.26 -6.21 1.26
CA GLY A 102 -6.39 -7.21 0.67
C GLY A 102 -6.86 -7.67 -0.71
N TRP A 103 -8.18 -7.73 -0.93
CA TRP A 103 -8.75 -7.80 -2.27
C TRP A 103 -8.82 -6.40 -2.88
N GLY A 104 -9.49 -5.45 -2.20
CA GLY A 104 -9.64 -4.07 -2.70
C GLY A 104 -10.32 -3.99 -4.07
N ALA A 105 -9.92 -3.02 -4.90
CA ALA A 105 -10.41 -2.87 -6.28
C ALA A 105 -9.39 -3.40 -7.32
N GLN A 106 -8.72 -4.52 -7.02
CA GLN A 106 -7.67 -5.07 -7.87
C GLN A 106 -8.23 -6.00 -8.96
N GLU A 107 -7.96 -5.71 -10.24
CA GLU A 107 -8.34 -6.59 -11.37
C GLU A 107 -7.59 -7.94 -11.32
N ILE A 108 -6.36 -7.98 -10.79
CA ILE A 108 -5.54 -9.20 -10.76
C ILE A 108 -6.14 -10.31 -9.88
N VAL A 109 -6.91 -9.94 -8.85
CA VAL A 109 -7.54 -10.90 -7.92
C VAL A 109 -8.66 -11.68 -8.61
N VAL A 110 -9.41 -11.02 -9.49
CA VAL A 110 -10.60 -11.58 -10.16
C VAL A 110 -10.32 -12.15 -11.55
N ARG A 111 -9.14 -11.90 -12.11
CA ARG A 111 -8.75 -12.34 -13.46
C ARG A 111 -8.93 -13.86 -13.64
N GLY A 112 -9.77 -14.24 -14.59
CA GLY A 112 -10.11 -15.63 -14.91
C GLY A 112 -11.16 -16.27 -13.99
N SER A 113 -11.73 -15.51 -13.06
CA SER A 113 -12.82 -15.93 -12.15
C SER A 113 -13.87 -14.81 -11.99
N GLU A 114 -14.04 -13.99 -13.02
CA GLU A 114 -14.84 -12.77 -12.98
C GLU A 114 -16.33 -13.07 -12.70
N ALA A 115 -16.87 -14.14 -13.29
CA ALA A 115 -18.25 -14.54 -13.09
C ALA A 115 -18.57 -14.97 -11.65
N VAL A 116 -17.57 -15.48 -10.91
CA VAL A 116 -17.73 -15.88 -9.50
C VAL A 116 -17.62 -14.68 -8.57
N ALA A 117 -16.84 -13.68 -8.96
CA ALA A 117 -16.69 -12.43 -8.24
C ALA A 117 -17.84 -11.45 -8.51
N ASP A 118 -18.69 -11.70 -9.52
CA ASP A 118 -19.80 -10.82 -9.88
C ASP A 118 -20.76 -10.58 -8.69
N GLY A 119 -21.06 -9.32 -8.41
CA GLY A 119 -21.85 -8.90 -7.26
C GLY A 119 -21.07 -8.79 -5.94
N ALA A 120 -19.73 -8.88 -5.98
CA ALA A 120 -18.90 -8.69 -4.79
C ALA A 120 -18.89 -7.23 -4.32
N PHE A 121 -18.88 -7.05 -3.00
CA PHE A 121 -18.56 -5.79 -2.35
C PHE A 121 -17.14 -5.85 -1.78
N THR A 122 -16.30 -4.90 -2.14
CA THR A 122 -14.95 -4.80 -1.58
C THR A 122 -14.75 -3.45 -0.93
N ILE A 123 -13.95 -3.39 0.12
CA ILE A 123 -13.51 -2.13 0.71
C ILE A 123 -12.07 -1.87 0.36
N GLU A 124 -11.73 -0.60 0.19
CA GLU A 124 -10.35 -0.18 0.03
C GLU A 124 -10.14 1.17 0.69
N LEU A 125 -8.93 1.41 1.17
CA LEU A 125 -8.56 2.70 1.73
C LEU A 125 -8.87 3.83 0.75
N ALA A 126 -9.55 4.86 1.24
CA ALA A 126 -9.95 5.99 0.44
C ALA A 126 -8.72 6.81 0.07
N SER A 127 -8.45 6.87 -1.24
CA SER A 127 -7.34 7.60 -1.80
C SER A 127 -7.74 8.35 -3.05
N TYR A 128 -6.84 9.22 -3.48
CA TYR A 128 -6.99 10.01 -4.69
C TYR A 128 -5.78 9.80 -5.61
N PRO A 129 -6.00 9.80 -6.95
CA PRO A 129 -4.90 9.72 -7.89
C PRO A 129 -4.02 10.98 -7.79
N ILE A 130 -2.71 10.79 -7.96
CA ILE A 130 -1.67 11.81 -7.92
C ILE A 130 -1.19 12.01 -9.38
N PRO A 131 -1.69 13.03 -10.12
CA PRO A 131 -1.38 13.20 -11.54
C PRO A 131 0.13 13.28 -11.84
N GLN A 132 0.91 13.88 -10.95
CA GLN A 132 2.36 14.00 -11.04
C GLN A 132 3.04 12.64 -10.97
N PHE A 133 2.50 11.73 -10.14
CA PHE A 133 3.00 10.36 -10.09
C PHE A 133 2.67 9.62 -11.38
N ALA A 134 1.50 9.84 -11.97
CA ALA A 134 1.16 9.29 -13.27
C ALA A 134 2.11 9.79 -14.37
N GLU A 135 2.40 11.10 -14.42
CA GLU A 135 3.37 11.69 -15.36
C GLU A 135 4.77 11.09 -15.16
N TYR A 136 5.23 11.01 -13.90
CA TYR A 136 6.51 10.43 -13.54
C TYR A 136 6.61 8.95 -13.94
N PHE A 137 5.65 8.12 -13.53
CA PHE A 137 5.69 6.67 -13.73
C PHE A 137 5.57 6.30 -15.21
N THR A 138 4.67 6.95 -15.94
CA THR A 138 4.50 6.71 -17.39
C THR A 138 5.67 7.24 -18.23
N GLY A 139 6.51 8.12 -17.65
CA GLY A 139 7.76 8.58 -18.27
C GLY A 139 8.95 7.62 -18.07
N LEU A 140 8.82 6.59 -17.24
CA LEU A 140 9.90 5.63 -16.99
C LEU A 140 10.06 4.64 -18.15
N ASN A 141 11.31 4.29 -18.44
CA ASN A 141 11.68 3.25 -19.39
C ASN A 141 12.96 2.52 -18.91
N PRO A 142 13.29 1.35 -19.49
CA PRO A 142 14.44 0.55 -19.05
C PRO A 142 15.80 1.26 -19.17
N TYR A 143 15.89 2.34 -19.96
CA TYR A 143 17.12 3.07 -20.24
C TYR A 143 17.32 4.27 -19.30
N ASN A 144 16.23 4.93 -18.88
CA ASN A 144 16.29 6.09 -17.99
C ASN A 144 16.21 5.72 -16.50
N ASN A 145 15.68 4.54 -16.16
CA ASN A 145 15.44 4.13 -14.79
C ASN A 145 16.41 3.03 -14.32
N THR A 146 17.71 3.26 -14.49
CA THR A 146 18.77 2.31 -14.10
C THR A 146 18.94 2.19 -12.59
N ARG A 147 18.42 3.16 -11.81
CA ARG A 147 18.46 3.14 -10.34
C ARG A 147 17.61 2.04 -9.70
N ASN A 148 16.58 1.55 -10.39
CA ASN A 148 15.72 0.50 -9.88
C ASN A 148 16.14 -0.85 -10.48
N PRO A 149 16.78 -1.74 -9.70
CA PRO A 149 17.31 -3.00 -10.22
C PRO A 149 16.23 -3.95 -10.73
N TRP A 150 14.99 -3.83 -10.24
CA TRP A 150 13.86 -4.69 -10.63
C TRP A 150 13.09 -4.18 -11.85
N PHE A 151 13.44 -3.00 -12.37
CA PHE A 151 12.63 -2.37 -13.43
C PHE A 151 12.70 -3.11 -14.77
N ARG A 152 13.81 -3.80 -15.04
CA ARG A 152 13.99 -4.62 -16.26
C ARG A 152 13.05 -5.82 -16.27
N GLU A 153 13.02 -6.59 -15.19
CA GLU A 153 12.13 -7.73 -15.01
C GLU A 153 10.65 -7.31 -15.07
N PHE A 154 10.32 -6.19 -14.40
CA PHE A 154 8.98 -5.60 -14.49
C PHE A 154 8.58 -5.31 -15.94
N TRP A 155 9.47 -4.71 -16.73
CA TRP A 155 9.19 -4.34 -18.12
C TRP A 155 8.92 -5.55 -19.00
N GLU A 156 9.81 -6.56 -18.90
CA GLU A 156 9.69 -7.83 -19.64
C GLU A 156 8.41 -8.57 -19.27
N ASN A 157 8.06 -8.63 -17.98
CA ASN A 157 6.82 -9.24 -17.53
C ASN A 157 5.58 -8.45 -17.98
N ARG A 158 5.61 -7.11 -17.90
CA ARG A 158 4.45 -6.27 -18.23
C ARG A 158 4.08 -6.32 -19.70
N PHE A 159 5.08 -6.33 -20.58
CA PHE A 159 4.92 -6.35 -22.03
C PHE A 159 5.07 -7.75 -22.64
N GLN A 160 5.38 -8.76 -21.82
CA GLN A 160 5.63 -10.15 -22.25
C GLN A 160 6.68 -10.20 -23.37
N CYS A 161 7.80 -9.49 -23.18
CA CYS A 161 8.90 -9.38 -24.14
C CYS A 161 10.26 -9.56 -23.45
N SER A 162 11.33 -9.70 -24.23
CA SER A 162 12.71 -9.76 -23.73
C SER A 162 13.47 -8.50 -24.14
N LEU A 163 14.21 -7.87 -23.23
CA LEU A 163 15.02 -6.69 -23.53
C LEU A 163 16.22 -7.00 -24.44
N HIS A 164 16.49 -8.29 -24.68
CA HIS A 164 17.42 -8.72 -25.72
C HIS A 164 16.87 -8.46 -27.13
N ASP A 165 15.55 -8.35 -27.29
CA ASP A 165 14.91 -8.06 -28.57
C ASP A 165 14.83 -6.55 -28.82
N LEU A 166 15.20 -6.12 -30.03
CA LEU A 166 15.18 -4.72 -30.48
C LEU A 166 13.80 -4.03 -30.37
N GLY A 167 12.71 -4.80 -30.28
CA GLY A 167 11.34 -4.30 -30.16
C GLY A 167 10.90 -3.99 -28.73
N CYS A 168 11.44 -4.69 -27.72
CA CYS A 168 10.92 -4.64 -26.35
C CYS A 168 11.16 -3.28 -25.68
N GLY A 169 12.27 -2.63 -26.00
CA GLY A 169 12.59 -1.29 -25.48
C GLY A 169 11.76 -0.15 -26.08
N LYS A 170 10.99 -0.39 -27.14
CA LYS A 170 10.18 0.64 -27.82
C LYS A 170 8.78 0.81 -27.23
N HIS A 171 8.34 -0.11 -26.38
CA HIS A 171 7.07 0.03 -25.68
C HIS A 171 7.04 1.30 -24.82
N SER A 172 5.85 1.80 -24.51
CA SER A 172 5.67 2.88 -23.56
C SER A 172 4.66 2.48 -22.48
N LEU A 173 4.90 2.93 -21.25
CA LEU A 173 3.90 2.85 -20.19
C LEU A 173 2.70 3.79 -20.43
N ARG A 174 2.80 4.66 -21.45
CA ARG A 174 1.67 5.44 -21.98
C ARG A 174 0.81 4.65 -22.95
N ASP A 175 1.28 3.50 -23.43
CA ASP A 175 0.54 2.64 -24.35
C ASP A 175 -0.52 1.88 -23.54
N GLY A 176 -1.68 2.51 -23.36
CA GLY A 176 -2.83 1.98 -22.63
C GLY A 176 -3.37 2.93 -21.57
N LEU A 177 -4.36 2.45 -20.81
CA LEU A 177 -4.89 3.17 -19.66
C LEU A 177 -3.99 2.91 -18.45
N PHE A 178 -3.24 3.93 -18.03
CA PHE A 178 -2.53 3.88 -16.76
C PHE A 178 -3.53 4.06 -15.62
N GLU A 179 -3.66 3.04 -14.78
CA GLU A 179 -4.40 3.11 -13.53
C GLU A 179 -3.43 3.10 -12.36
N GLN A 180 -3.49 4.15 -11.53
CA GLN A 180 -2.65 4.25 -10.34
C GLN A 180 -3.13 3.25 -9.28
N GLU A 181 -2.21 2.51 -8.67
CA GLU A 181 -2.52 1.67 -7.51
C GLU A 181 -3.05 2.54 -6.35
N SER A 182 -4.07 2.04 -5.66
CA SER A 182 -4.88 2.78 -4.71
C SER A 182 -4.09 3.29 -3.50
N LYS A 183 -2.95 2.70 -3.16
CA LYS A 183 -2.17 3.02 -1.95
C LYS A 183 -0.98 3.93 -2.20
N ILE A 184 -0.71 4.31 -3.45
CA ILE A 184 0.39 5.23 -3.81
C ILE A 184 0.34 6.53 -3.01
N MET A 185 -0.86 7.07 -2.75
CA MET A 185 -1.02 8.27 -1.91
C MET A 185 -0.45 8.08 -0.50
N PHE A 186 -0.66 6.91 0.13
CA PHE A 186 -0.14 6.63 1.46
C PHE A 186 1.38 6.45 1.45
N VAL A 187 1.94 5.87 0.37
CA VAL A 187 3.40 5.76 0.20
C VAL A 187 4.03 7.16 0.12
N VAL A 188 3.45 8.06 -0.68
CA VAL A 188 3.92 9.45 -0.76
C VAL A 188 3.78 10.14 0.60
N ASN A 189 2.62 10.05 1.24
CA ASN A 189 2.38 10.68 2.54
C ASN A 189 3.34 10.16 3.63
N ALA A 190 3.69 8.87 3.62
CA ALA A 190 4.65 8.31 4.59
C ALA A 190 6.05 8.91 4.43
N VAL A 191 6.52 9.06 3.18
CA VAL A 191 7.82 9.70 2.89
C VAL A 191 7.80 11.17 3.31
N TYR A 192 6.71 11.89 3.01
CA TYR A 192 6.55 13.28 3.43
C TYR A 192 6.46 13.41 4.95
N ALA A 193 5.77 12.50 5.64
CA ALA A 193 5.70 12.51 7.11
C ALA A 193 7.08 12.38 7.76
N MET A 194 7.92 11.50 7.21
CA MET A 194 9.31 11.36 7.65
C MET A 194 10.12 12.63 7.38
N ALA A 195 9.99 13.21 6.18
CA ALA A 195 10.66 14.44 5.81
C ALA A 195 10.26 15.62 6.72
N HIS A 196 8.97 15.77 7.01
CA HIS A 196 8.46 16.78 7.94
C HIS A 196 8.98 16.56 9.38
N ALA A 197 9.01 15.31 9.85
CA ALA A 197 9.55 14.99 11.17
C ALA A 197 11.04 15.37 11.27
N LEU A 198 11.85 14.99 10.28
CA LEU A 198 13.27 15.35 10.21
C LEU A 198 13.48 16.87 10.11
N HIS A 199 12.63 17.54 9.33
CA HIS A 199 12.68 18.99 9.19
C HIS A 199 12.41 19.70 10.53
N ASN A 200 11.38 19.28 11.26
CA ASN A 200 11.03 19.81 12.58
C ASN A 200 12.11 19.52 13.63
N MET A 201 12.72 18.33 13.57
CA MET A 201 13.87 17.97 14.41
C MET A 201 15.09 18.85 14.11
N ARG A 202 15.38 19.09 12.84
CA ARG A 202 16.48 19.98 12.45
C ARG A 202 16.23 21.42 12.91
N GLN A 203 15.03 21.96 12.71
CA GLN A 203 14.70 23.33 13.14
C GLN A 203 14.86 23.52 14.65
N SER A 204 14.51 22.50 15.45
CA SER A 204 14.62 22.56 16.91
C SER A 204 16.05 22.35 17.43
N LEU A 205 16.86 21.50 16.78
CA LEU A 205 18.21 21.17 17.24
C LEU A 205 19.32 22.04 16.61
N CYS A 206 19.08 22.59 15.42
CA CYS A 206 20.06 23.35 14.65
C CYS A 206 19.56 24.78 14.33
N PRO A 207 19.20 25.63 15.32
CA PRO A 207 18.61 26.95 15.07
C PRO A 207 19.55 27.91 14.31
N ASN A 208 20.87 27.73 14.45
CA ASN A 208 21.89 28.62 13.89
C ASN A 208 22.35 28.23 12.47
N SER A 209 21.84 27.11 11.93
CA SER A 209 22.25 26.60 10.61
C SER A 209 21.02 26.44 9.73
N THR A 210 20.81 27.39 8.83
CA THR A 210 19.57 27.49 8.02
C THR A 210 19.40 26.31 7.07
N THR A 211 20.46 25.59 6.71
CA THR A 211 20.42 24.55 5.68
C THR A 211 21.18 23.26 6.03
N LYS A 212 22.19 23.30 6.91
CA LYS A 212 23.12 22.16 7.10
C LYS A 212 22.69 21.21 8.22
N ILE A 213 23.12 19.95 8.13
CA ILE A 213 23.01 18.95 9.19
C ILE A 213 24.00 19.35 10.29
N CYS A 214 23.53 19.57 11.52
CA CYS A 214 24.41 19.82 12.66
C CYS A 214 24.75 18.52 13.39
N ASP A 215 25.82 18.52 14.20
CA ASP A 215 26.25 17.34 14.96
C ASP A 215 25.16 16.81 15.91
N ALA A 216 24.25 17.67 16.37
CA ALA A 216 23.11 17.27 17.21
C ALA A 216 22.05 16.44 16.45
N LEU A 217 22.08 16.42 15.11
CA LEU A 217 21.22 15.60 14.25
C LEU A 217 21.87 14.26 13.86
N LYS A 218 23.16 14.04 14.24
CA LYS A 218 23.81 12.72 14.11
C LYS A 218 23.02 11.69 14.92
N PRO A 219 23.00 10.40 14.50
CA PRO A 219 22.03 9.42 14.95
C PRO A 219 22.04 9.25 16.48
N GLY A 220 21.09 9.93 17.12
CA GLY A 220 20.89 9.96 18.56
C GLY A 220 19.43 9.70 18.89
N ASN A 221 19.20 8.66 19.70
CA ASN A 221 17.93 8.25 20.32
C ASN A 221 16.67 8.30 19.41
N GLY A 222 16.50 7.28 18.56
CA GLY A 222 15.31 7.12 17.71
C GLY A 222 13.97 7.14 18.47
N LYS A 223 13.95 6.82 19.78
CA LYS A 223 12.75 6.93 20.62
C LYS A 223 12.29 8.38 20.78
N ARG A 224 13.25 9.31 20.92
CA ARG A 224 12.97 10.75 20.97
C ARG A 224 12.43 11.22 19.62
N PHE A 225 13.09 10.81 18.54
CA PHE A 225 12.67 11.15 17.18
C PHE A 225 11.20 10.73 16.90
N TYR A 226 10.87 9.48 17.21
CA TYR A 226 9.53 8.96 17.02
C TYR A 226 8.48 9.70 17.86
N ARG A 227 8.70 9.85 19.17
CA ARG A 227 7.70 10.43 20.09
C ARG A 227 7.53 11.94 19.95
N GLU A 228 8.62 12.67 19.72
CA GLU A 228 8.60 14.14 19.71
C GLU A 228 8.34 14.72 18.33
N TYR A 229 8.71 14.01 17.26
CA TYR A 229 8.63 14.54 15.90
C TYR A 229 7.66 13.75 15.04
N ILE A 230 7.84 12.42 14.87
CA ILE A 230 6.95 11.62 13.99
C ILE A 230 5.48 11.70 14.44
N LEU A 231 5.18 11.37 15.70
CA LEU A 231 3.79 11.37 16.20
C LEU A 231 3.14 12.77 16.20
N LYS A 232 3.95 13.84 16.21
CA LYS A 232 3.46 15.22 16.21
C LYS A 232 3.42 15.84 14.82
N THR A 233 3.88 15.13 13.79
CA THR A 233 3.85 15.60 12.41
C THR A 233 2.40 15.83 11.97
N LYS A 234 2.14 17.05 11.49
CA LYS A 234 0.90 17.45 10.86
C LYS A 234 1.24 18.29 9.64
N PHE A 235 0.69 17.92 8.49
CA PHE A 235 0.81 18.71 7.28
C PHE A 235 -0.43 18.52 6.43
N ASP A 236 -0.82 19.60 5.76
CA ASP A 236 -1.83 19.51 4.72
C ASP A 236 -1.20 18.75 3.56
N GLY A 237 -1.86 17.69 3.14
CA GLY A 237 -1.66 17.18 1.80
C GLY A 237 -2.25 18.18 0.81
N GLU A 238 -1.82 19.45 0.79
CA GLU A 238 -2.15 20.48 -0.21
C GLU A 238 -0.95 21.41 -0.41
N ASN A 239 -0.22 21.72 0.67
CA ASN A 239 0.84 22.73 0.70
C ASN A 239 2.27 22.17 0.81
N ALA A 240 2.66 21.24 -0.06
CA ALA A 240 4.09 20.93 -0.24
C ALA A 240 4.80 21.89 -1.23
N SER A 241 4.08 22.88 -1.77
CA SER A 241 4.54 23.81 -2.80
C SER A 241 5.48 24.92 -2.29
N GLN A 242 5.76 25.00 -0.99
CA GLN A 242 6.50 26.15 -0.42
C GLN A 242 7.95 25.85 0.03
N TRP A 243 8.45 24.61 -0.08
CA TRP A 243 9.72 24.24 0.60
C TRP A 243 10.76 23.51 -0.25
N SER A 244 10.81 23.81 -1.55
CA SER A 244 11.84 23.35 -2.50
C SER A 244 13.27 23.81 -2.17
N LEU A 245 13.47 24.71 -1.21
CA LEU A 245 14.77 25.35 -0.94
C LEU A 245 15.58 24.76 0.22
N LEU A 246 15.01 23.94 1.11
CA LEU A 246 15.71 23.56 2.35
C LEU A 246 16.30 22.14 2.40
N ILE A 247 15.85 21.20 1.56
CA ILE A 247 16.45 19.86 1.55
C ILE A 247 17.75 19.82 0.74
N CYS A 248 17.90 20.67 -0.28
CA CYS A 248 19.19 20.87 -0.97
C CYS A 248 20.31 21.35 -0.03
N GLY A 249 19.95 22.01 1.07
CA GLY A 249 20.89 22.48 2.07
C GLY A 249 21.59 21.38 2.87
N LEU A 250 20.90 20.27 3.12
CA LEU A 250 21.36 19.23 4.05
C LEU A 250 22.41 18.31 3.44
N LEU A 251 22.60 18.35 2.12
CA LEU A 251 23.49 17.45 1.37
C LEU A 251 24.59 18.17 0.61
N SER A 252 24.60 19.52 0.61
CA SER A 252 25.55 20.29 -0.19
C SER A 252 26.92 20.52 0.47
N ASP A 253 27.08 20.27 1.77
CA ASP A 253 28.26 20.74 2.52
C ASP A 253 29.36 19.70 2.79
N ASN A 254 29.41 18.61 2.02
CA ASN A 254 30.56 17.68 2.03
C ASN A 254 31.46 17.83 0.80
N ARG A 255 31.46 18.99 0.13
CA ARG A 255 32.24 19.19 -1.11
C ARG A 255 33.68 19.68 -0.97
N HIS A 256 34.21 19.85 0.24
CA HIS A 256 35.64 20.19 0.39
C HIS A 256 36.28 19.51 1.59
N LYS A 257 36.70 18.25 1.43
CA LYS A 257 38.04 17.74 1.80
C LYS A 257 38.21 16.26 1.41
N GLU A 258 39.21 16.06 0.57
CA GLU A 258 40.10 14.88 0.46
C GLU A 258 39.54 13.51 0.04
N ASN A 259 39.88 13.16 -1.20
CA ASN A 259 40.28 11.85 -1.74
C ASN A 259 40.30 10.66 -0.75
N THR A 260 39.19 9.92 -0.67
CA THR A 260 39.18 8.45 -0.49
C THR A 260 37.86 7.90 -1.01
N LEU A 261 37.92 6.76 -1.71
CA LEU A 261 36.80 6.04 -2.34
C LEU A 261 35.74 5.59 -1.31
N ASP A 262 34.68 6.37 -1.13
CA ASP A 262 33.44 5.93 -0.48
C ASP A 262 32.21 6.31 -1.33
N GLU A 263 31.46 5.30 -1.75
CA GLU A 263 30.17 5.42 -2.44
C GLU A 263 29.10 5.86 -1.43
N TYR A 264 28.97 7.18 -1.25
CA TYR A 264 27.83 7.77 -0.58
C TYR A 264 26.63 7.82 -1.54
N ILE A 265 25.48 7.36 -1.03
CA ILE A 265 24.16 7.46 -1.67
C ILE A 265 23.99 8.89 -2.22
N ASN A 266 23.87 9.00 -3.54
CA ASN A 266 23.78 10.27 -4.23
C ASN A 266 22.34 10.82 -4.12
N ILE A 267 21.98 11.30 -2.93
CA ILE A 267 20.66 11.85 -2.60
C ILE A 267 20.39 13.15 -3.38
N GLU A 268 21.42 13.83 -3.93
CA GLU A 268 21.29 14.98 -4.85
C GLU A 268 20.43 14.62 -6.09
N TYR A 269 20.54 13.39 -6.62
CA TYR A 269 19.74 12.94 -7.77
C TYR A 269 18.29 12.57 -7.41
N ILE A 270 18.02 12.27 -6.13
CA ILE A 270 16.66 12.03 -5.64
C ILE A 270 15.91 13.36 -5.50
N PHE A 271 16.57 14.46 -5.14
CA PHE A 271 15.91 15.75 -4.93
C PHE A 271 15.83 16.66 -6.15
N LEU A 272 16.77 16.60 -7.10
CA LEU A 272 16.74 17.45 -8.30
C LEU A 272 15.57 17.15 -9.25
N HIS A 273 14.93 15.98 -9.14
CA HIS A 273 13.70 15.64 -9.89
C HIS A 273 12.40 15.87 -9.09
N TRP A 274 12.47 16.35 -7.85
CA TRP A 274 11.31 16.60 -6.96
C TRP A 274 10.99 18.09 -6.77
N GLN A 275 11.38 18.94 -7.72
CA GLN A 275 11.05 20.39 -7.73
C GLN A 275 9.59 20.72 -8.10
N LYS A 276 8.69 19.74 -8.25
CA LYS A 276 7.29 19.99 -8.62
C LYS A 276 6.37 19.99 -7.38
N PRO A 277 5.42 20.93 -7.27
CA PRO A 277 4.47 21.00 -6.16
C PRO A 277 3.64 19.72 -6.05
N SER A 278 3.38 19.29 -4.81
CA SER A 278 2.53 18.12 -4.52
C SER A 278 1.10 18.35 -5.03
N PRO A 279 0.46 17.39 -5.71
CA PRO A 279 -0.85 17.60 -6.30
C PRO A 279 -1.98 17.26 -5.38
N PHE A 280 -2.88 18.21 -5.17
CA PHE A 280 -4.07 17.94 -4.39
C PHE A 280 -5.32 18.65 -4.94
N ARG A 281 -6.46 18.14 -4.44
CA ARG A 281 -7.80 17.98 -5.05
C ARG A 281 -8.81 19.00 -4.44
N PRO A 282 -10.16 18.88 -4.56
CA PRO A 282 -11.11 19.99 -4.29
C PRO A 282 -11.35 20.24 -2.80
N ALA A 283 -11.85 21.45 -2.52
CA ALA A 283 -11.94 22.11 -1.21
C ALA A 283 -12.86 21.48 -0.13
N ASP A 284 -13.35 20.24 -0.28
CA ASP A 284 -14.43 19.68 0.53
C ASP A 284 -14.02 18.61 1.56
N THR A 285 -12.73 18.35 1.78
CA THR A 285 -12.27 17.43 2.84
C THR A 285 -11.03 17.94 3.57
N GLU A 286 -11.02 17.87 4.91
CA GLU A 286 -9.78 18.07 5.69
C GLU A 286 -8.76 16.99 5.30
N ASN A 287 -7.77 17.36 4.47
CA ASN A 287 -6.71 16.49 3.96
C ASN A 287 -5.43 16.55 4.81
N MET A 288 -5.61 16.64 6.13
CA MET A 288 -4.50 16.72 7.07
C MET A 288 -3.96 15.32 7.36
N VAL A 289 -2.70 15.09 7.01
CA VAL A 289 -1.98 13.90 7.46
C VAL A 289 -1.55 14.13 8.90
N ARG A 290 -2.01 13.26 9.79
CA ARG A 290 -1.69 13.28 11.22
C ARG A 290 -1.74 11.87 11.80
N PHE A 291 -1.08 11.71 12.93
CA PHE A 291 -1.05 10.46 13.68
C PHE A 291 -1.77 10.61 15.01
N ASP A 292 -2.28 9.50 15.54
CA ASP A 292 -2.75 9.41 16.91
C ASP A 292 -1.61 9.10 17.91
N ILE A 293 -1.96 8.79 19.15
CA ILE A 293 -0.99 8.46 20.21
C ILE A 293 -0.27 7.12 20.00
N PHE A 294 -0.83 6.23 19.17
CA PHE A 294 -0.27 4.93 18.81
C PHE A 294 0.51 4.98 17.49
N GLY A 295 0.39 6.07 16.74
CA GLY A 295 1.00 6.27 15.44
C GLY A 295 0.07 5.98 14.27
N ASP A 296 -1.21 5.73 14.51
CA ASP A 296 -2.15 5.41 13.45
C ASP A 296 -2.64 6.67 12.74
N SER A 297 -2.80 6.55 11.42
CA SER A 297 -3.41 7.59 10.60
C SER A 297 -4.93 7.39 10.48
N LEU A 298 -5.63 8.42 10.01
CA LEU A 298 -7.09 8.38 9.83
C LEU A 298 -7.48 7.34 8.76
N GLY A 299 -8.15 6.25 9.15
CA GLY A 299 -8.66 5.24 8.23
C GLY A 299 -9.99 5.65 7.60
N ARG A 300 -9.97 6.12 6.34
CA ARG A 300 -11.17 6.30 5.51
C ARG A 300 -11.25 5.18 4.48
N TYR A 301 -12.44 4.70 4.14
CA TYR A 301 -12.61 3.62 3.17
C TYR A 301 -13.65 3.96 2.11
N ASN A 302 -13.39 3.52 0.89
CA ASN A 302 -14.34 3.46 -0.20
C ASN A 302 -14.92 2.04 -0.29
N ILE A 303 -16.23 1.93 -0.54
CA ILE A 303 -16.87 0.65 -0.87
C ILE A 303 -17.02 0.57 -2.39
N PHE A 304 -16.50 -0.50 -2.97
CA PHE A 304 -16.60 -0.85 -4.38
C PHE A 304 -17.57 -2.01 -4.58
N HIS A 305 -18.31 -1.95 -5.69
CA HIS A 305 -19.16 -3.02 -6.16
C HIS A 305 -18.62 -3.54 -7.49
N TYR A 306 -18.29 -4.82 -7.54
CA TYR A 306 -17.79 -5.48 -8.75
C TYR A 306 -18.97 -6.04 -9.53
N HIS A 307 -19.16 -5.58 -10.76
CA HIS A 307 -20.25 -6.05 -11.60
C HIS A 307 -19.93 -5.92 -13.08
N LYS A 308 -20.74 -6.57 -13.90
CA LYS A 308 -20.70 -6.42 -15.36
C LYS A 308 -21.43 -5.16 -15.81
N GLU A 309 -20.74 -4.28 -16.51
CA GLU A 309 -21.25 -3.05 -17.13
C GLU A 309 -20.79 -3.03 -18.59
N ASP A 310 -21.72 -2.84 -19.54
CA ASP A 310 -21.43 -2.80 -20.98
C ASP A 310 -20.60 -4.00 -21.51
N GLY A 311 -20.86 -5.19 -20.96
CA GLY A 311 -20.17 -6.42 -21.36
C GLY A 311 -18.82 -6.65 -20.68
N ARG A 312 -18.28 -5.67 -19.95
CA ARG A 312 -17.00 -5.77 -19.22
C ARG A 312 -17.23 -5.76 -17.70
N TYR A 313 -16.44 -6.52 -16.96
CA TYR A 313 -16.46 -6.44 -15.51
C TYR A 313 -15.63 -5.26 -15.00
N VAL A 314 -16.19 -4.50 -14.06
CA VAL A 314 -15.57 -3.30 -13.50
C VAL A 314 -15.88 -3.14 -12.01
N TYR A 315 -14.96 -2.51 -11.28
CA TYR A 315 -15.24 -2.01 -9.93
C TYR A 315 -15.84 -0.61 -10.02
N ARG A 316 -17.02 -0.41 -9.42
CA ARG A 316 -17.61 0.92 -9.26
C ARG A 316 -17.69 1.30 -7.80
N LYS A 317 -17.18 2.49 -7.48
CA LYS A 317 -17.38 3.10 -6.16
C LYS A 317 -18.87 3.36 -5.95
N THR A 318 -19.40 2.86 -4.85
CA THR A 318 -20.80 3.09 -4.46
C THR A 318 -20.98 4.56 -4.06
N ARG A 319 -21.96 5.26 -4.67
CA ARG A 319 -22.08 6.73 -4.60
C ARG A 319 -22.75 7.27 -3.32
N LYS A 320 -23.27 6.41 -2.45
CA LYS A 320 -24.02 6.80 -1.23
C LYS A 320 -23.76 5.81 -0.10
N CYS A 321 -22.66 6.00 0.62
CA CYS A 321 -22.53 5.42 1.96
C CYS A 321 -23.13 6.44 2.95
N PRO A 322 -23.92 6.02 3.96
CA PRO A 322 -24.37 6.93 5.01
C PRO A 322 -23.18 7.67 5.62
N GLU A 323 -23.32 8.95 5.98
CA GLU A 323 -22.25 9.76 6.59
C GLU A 323 -21.63 9.08 7.83
N ASN A 324 -22.39 8.20 8.48
CA ASN A 324 -21.98 7.40 9.65
C ASN A 324 -20.96 6.28 9.32
N PHE A 325 -20.69 5.98 8.04
CA PHE A 325 -19.57 5.11 7.65
C PHE A 325 -18.21 5.81 7.72
N ASN A 326 -18.19 7.13 7.97
CA ASN A 326 -16.98 7.91 8.20
C ASN A 326 -16.44 7.78 9.64
N GLU A 327 -16.96 6.85 10.44
CA GLU A 327 -16.29 6.46 11.69
C GLU A 327 -14.96 5.78 11.36
N ALA A 328 -13.90 6.60 11.38
CA ALA A 328 -12.53 6.17 11.29
C ALA A 328 -12.21 5.26 12.48
N LYS A 329 -12.11 3.94 12.23
CA LYS A 329 -11.39 3.02 13.10
C LYS A 329 -10.13 2.54 12.39
N PHE A 330 -9.07 2.56 13.19
CA PHE A 330 -7.66 2.69 12.83
C PHE A 330 -7.09 1.48 12.09
N ILE A 331 -6.21 1.70 11.11
CA ILE A 331 -5.41 0.64 10.47
C ILE A 331 -3.93 0.90 10.76
N GLY A 332 -3.35 0.14 11.68
CA GLY A 332 -1.92 0.15 11.95
C GLY A 332 -1.09 -0.67 10.94
N PHE A 333 -1.70 -1.58 10.18
CA PHE A 333 -0.94 -2.65 9.52
C PHE A 333 -0.02 -2.18 8.36
N THR A 334 -0.43 -1.18 7.57
CA THR A 334 0.36 -0.69 6.42
C THR A 334 1.58 0.14 6.84
N MET A 335 1.49 0.85 7.97
CA MET A 335 2.62 1.62 8.49
C MET A 335 3.65 0.70 9.14
N TYR A 336 3.23 -0.27 9.96
CA TYR A 336 4.16 -1.21 10.58
C TYR A 336 4.88 -2.07 9.55
N THR A 337 4.19 -2.59 8.53
CA THR A 337 4.86 -3.37 7.47
C THR A 337 5.82 -2.51 6.66
N THR A 338 5.45 -1.26 6.30
CA THR A 338 6.36 -0.38 5.57
C THR A 338 7.59 -0.02 6.43
N CYS A 339 7.40 0.34 7.70
CA CYS A 339 8.50 0.65 8.60
C CYS A 339 9.39 -0.57 8.89
N ILE A 340 8.83 -1.78 9.07
CA ILE A 340 9.59 -3.02 9.26
C ILE A 340 10.33 -3.41 8.00
N ILE A 341 9.71 -3.30 6.81
CA ILE A 341 10.37 -3.55 5.53
C ILE A 341 11.56 -2.60 5.39
N TRP A 342 11.41 -1.30 5.67
CA TRP A 342 12.52 -0.34 5.61
C TRP A 342 13.60 -0.59 6.68
N LEU A 343 13.23 -0.98 7.90
CA LEU A 343 14.16 -1.32 8.97
C LEU A 343 14.90 -2.65 8.72
N ALA A 344 14.33 -3.58 7.95
CA ALA A 344 14.98 -4.83 7.55
C ALA A 344 15.83 -4.66 6.28
N PHE A 345 15.37 -3.85 5.31
CA PHE A 345 16.08 -3.64 4.05
C PHE A 345 17.35 -2.81 4.23
N GLN A 346 17.33 -1.78 5.09
CA GLN A 346 18.49 -0.91 5.31
C GLN A 346 19.72 -1.70 5.82
N PRO A 347 19.63 -2.51 6.90
CA PRO A 347 20.76 -3.31 7.36
C PRO A 347 21.21 -4.36 6.34
N ILE A 348 20.28 -5.06 5.68
CA ILE A 348 20.62 -6.11 4.70
C ILE A 348 21.33 -5.48 3.49
N PHE A 349 20.89 -4.32 3.02
CA PHE A 349 21.53 -3.59 1.94
C PHE A 349 22.96 -3.20 2.31
N TYR A 350 23.20 -2.66 3.52
CA TYR A 350 24.55 -2.29 3.96
C TYR A 350 25.45 -3.51 4.23
N VAL A 351 24.92 -4.60 4.79
CA VAL A 351 25.67 -5.84 5.07
C VAL A 351 26.05 -6.56 3.79
N THR A 352 25.14 -6.65 2.83
CA THR A 352 25.45 -7.28 1.54
C THR A 352 26.36 -6.39 0.70
N ALA A 353 26.23 -5.05 0.76
CA ALA A 353 27.18 -4.10 0.17
C ALA A 353 28.63 -4.29 0.60
N SER A 354 28.86 -4.68 1.85
CA SER A 354 30.21 -4.98 2.33
C SER A 354 30.78 -6.30 1.80
N ASP A 355 29.96 -7.33 1.58
CA ASP A 355 30.44 -8.66 1.16
C ASP A 355 30.91 -8.72 -0.31
N TYR A 356 30.35 -7.89 -1.19
CA TYR A 356 30.82 -7.83 -2.59
C TYR A 356 32.22 -7.20 -2.71
N ARG A 357 32.60 -6.33 -1.76
CA ARG A 357 33.91 -5.66 -1.78
C ARG A 357 35.05 -6.53 -1.24
N VAL A 358 34.75 -7.60 -0.51
CA VAL A 358 35.77 -8.50 0.07
C VAL A 358 36.15 -9.64 -0.89
N SER A 359 35.35 -9.91 -1.93
CA SER A 359 35.60 -11.06 -2.83
C SER A 359 36.54 -10.77 -4.03
N TYR A 360 37.08 -9.54 -4.17
CA TYR A 360 37.92 -9.14 -5.31
C TYR A 360 39.38 -8.83 -4.96
N GLN A 361 39.92 -9.39 -3.88
CA GLN A 361 41.38 -9.47 -3.70
C GLN A 361 41.78 -10.85 -3.15
N ILE A 362 42.91 -11.35 -3.67
CA ILE A 362 43.53 -12.68 -3.48
C ILE A 362 43.00 -13.67 -4.54
N THR A 363 43.73 -14.10 -5.57
CA THR A 363 45.19 -14.26 -5.80
C THR A 363 45.51 -14.05 -7.27
#